data_AF-A0A5N9I0T5-F1
#
_entry.id   AF-A0A5N9I0T5-F1
#
_cell.length_a   1.000
_cell.length_b   1.000
_cell.length_c   1.000
_cell.angle_alpha   90.00
_cell.angle_beta   90.00
_cell.angle_gamma   90.00
#
_symmetry.space_group_name_H-M   'P 1'
#
loop_
_entity.id
_entity.type
_entity.pdbx_description
1 polymer ?
#
loop_
_entity_poly.entity_id
_entity_poly.type
_entity_poly.pdbx_seq_one_letter_code
_entity_poly.pdbx_strand_id
1 'polypeptide(L)'
;MQELMKKVTKKDIEACKVEAERLYMGRLTGYVDDLSAVPVNGVYPRFYAAGAIEEFIATTADGLIGLVLEKTSQGWSKSDVMTQTFTPANLPMQFAVYLVKPEAVRAEELKEVHKQAESKLHAAVAAENEAIIRRTFEQRMATERRKRAEAAKAAEEAEEQAIMAEVRAALMGGK
;
A
#
# COMPACT_ATOMS: atom_id res chain seq x y z
N MET A 1 1.00 -26.19 -7.92
CA MET A 1 -0.23 -25.42 -7.62
C MET A 1 -0.35 -24.31 -8.66
N GLN A 2 -1.48 -24.22 -9.35
CA GLN A 2 -1.79 -23.06 -10.20
C GLN A 2 -2.06 -21.87 -9.26
N GLU A 3 -1.25 -20.82 -9.33
CA GLU A 3 -1.54 -19.57 -8.61
C GLU A 3 -2.79 -18.94 -9.24
N LEU A 4 -3.92 -19.02 -8.54
CA LEU A 4 -5.18 -18.41 -8.95
C LEU A 4 -5.13 -16.90 -8.65
N MET A 5 -5.53 -16.09 -9.62
CA MET A 5 -5.66 -14.65 -9.44
C MET A 5 -6.60 -14.32 -8.28
N LYS A 6 -6.20 -13.35 -7.46
CA LYS A 6 -7.00 -12.86 -6.35
C LYS A 6 -8.12 -11.95 -6.85
N LYS A 7 -9.29 -12.06 -6.21
CA LYS A 7 -10.42 -11.17 -6.41
C LYS A 7 -10.74 -10.49 -5.09
N VAL A 8 -10.97 -9.18 -5.14
CA VAL A 8 -11.45 -8.42 -3.98
C VAL A 8 -12.86 -8.86 -3.66
N THR A 9 -13.08 -9.35 -2.44
CA THR A 9 -14.42 -9.72 -1.95
C THR A 9 -15.02 -8.60 -1.11
N LYS A 10 -16.35 -8.66 -0.89
CA LYS A 10 -17.03 -7.74 0.04
C LYS A 10 -16.46 -7.82 1.46
N LYS A 11 -16.04 -9.01 1.89
CA LYS A 11 -15.44 -9.22 3.21
C LYS A 11 -14.09 -8.51 3.33
N ASP A 12 -13.28 -8.51 2.26
CA ASP A 12 -11.99 -7.83 2.24
C ASP A 12 -12.17 -6.31 2.30
N ILE A 13 -13.15 -5.78 1.56
CA ILE A 13 -13.50 -4.35 1.59
C ILE A 13 -13.94 -3.95 3.00
N GLU A 14 -14.81 -4.74 3.63
CA GLU A 14 -15.29 -4.45 4.98
C GLU A 14 -14.16 -4.48 6.01
N ALA A 15 -13.32 -5.52 5.98
CA ALA A 15 -12.15 -5.60 6.86
C ALA A 15 -11.20 -4.41 6.66
N CYS A 16 -11.02 -3.97 5.41
CA CYS A 16 -10.20 -2.81 5.08
C CYS A 16 -10.80 -1.51 5.61
N LYS A 17 -12.12 -1.33 5.55
CA LYS A 17 -12.82 -0.16 6.11
C LYS A 17 -12.73 -0.12 7.63
N VAL A 18 -12.97 -1.24 8.30
CA VAL A 18 -12.84 -1.34 9.77
C VAL A 18 -11.43 -0.98 10.23
N GLU A 19 -10.39 -1.48 9.56
CA GLU A 19 -9.01 -1.14 9.91
C GLU A 19 -8.71 0.34 9.60
N ALA A 20 -9.20 0.87 8.49
CA ALA A 20 -9.04 2.28 8.15
C ALA A 20 -9.71 3.21 9.17
N GLU A 21 -10.91 2.85 9.65
CA GLU A 21 -11.60 3.56 10.71
C GLU A 21 -10.83 3.48 12.04
N ARG A 22 -10.32 2.29 12.41
CA ARG A 22 -9.48 2.12 13.60
C ARG A 22 -8.26 3.03 13.56
N LEU A 23 -7.58 3.10 12.42
CA LEU A 23 -6.42 3.97 12.20
C LEU A 23 -6.80 5.46 12.23
N TYR A 24 -7.96 5.82 11.66
CA TYR A 24 -8.48 7.18 11.71
C TYR A 24 -8.78 7.62 13.16
N MET A 25 -9.43 6.76 13.95
CA MET A 25 -9.80 7.05 15.33
C MET A 25 -8.59 7.26 16.24
N GLY A 26 -7.49 6.54 16.00
CA GLY A 26 -6.25 6.69 16.76
C GLY A 26 -5.31 7.79 16.29
N ARG A 27 -5.70 8.58 15.28
CA ARG A 27 -4.80 9.53 14.61
C ARG A 27 -5.15 10.99 14.92
N LEU A 28 -4.10 11.79 15.14
CA LEU A 28 -4.18 13.25 15.11
C LEU A 28 -4.29 13.75 13.68
N THR A 29 -5.26 14.64 13.44
CA THR A 29 -5.40 15.33 12.16
C THR A 29 -4.20 16.23 11.91
N GLY A 30 -3.62 16.14 10.71
CA GLY A 30 -2.57 17.06 10.29
C GLY A 30 -1.69 16.54 9.18
N TYR A 31 -0.57 17.23 8.97
CA TYR A 31 0.44 16.82 8.00
C TYR A 31 1.38 15.78 8.60
N VAL A 32 1.46 14.62 7.96
CA VAL A 32 2.35 13.52 8.34
C VAL A 32 3.36 13.26 7.23
N ASP A 33 4.52 12.73 7.61
CA ASP A 33 5.57 12.37 6.67
C ASP A 33 5.14 11.14 5.84
N ASP A 34 5.31 11.23 4.53
CA ASP A 34 5.13 10.10 3.61
C ASP A 34 6.38 9.23 3.59
N LEU A 35 6.41 8.25 4.50
CA LEU A 35 7.51 7.28 4.59
C LEU A 35 7.58 6.33 3.38
N SER A 36 6.59 6.35 2.48
CA SER A 36 6.63 5.57 1.24
C SER A 36 7.33 6.30 0.08
N ALA A 37 7.53 7.61 0.21
CA ALA A 37 8.20 8.43 -0.79
C ALA A 37 9.72 8.53 -0.53
N VAL A 38 10.48 8.83 -1.59
CA VAL A 38 11.92 9.11 -1.45
C VAL A 38 12.10 10.50 -0.83
N PRO A 39 12.91 10.65 0.22
CA PRO A 39 13.13 11.96 0.84
C PRO A 39 13.91 12.88 -0.11
N VAL A 40 13.51 14.16 -0.14
CA VAL A 40 14.22 15.21 -0.89
C VAL A 40 15.04 16.02 0.11
N ASN A 41 16.36 16.06 -0.06
CA ASN A 41 17.29 16.71 0.87
C ASN A 41 17.17 16.21 2.33
N GLY A 42 16.90 14.92 2.52
CA GLY A 42 16.75 14.31 3.85
C GLY A 42 15.40 14.58 4.51
N VAL A 43 14.45 15.23 3.82
CA VAL A 43 13.10 15.49 4.33
C VAL A 43 12.08 14.70 3.50
N TYR A 44 11.22 13.94 4.18
CA TYR A 44 10.13 13.24 3.52
C TYR A 44 9.06 14.24 3.06
N PRO A 45 8.48 14.05 1.86
CA PRO A 45 7.27 14.76 1.47
C PRO A 45 6.19 14.58 2.53
N ARG A 46 5.42 15.64 2.80
CA ARG A 46 4.32 15.59 3.78
C ARG A 46 2.99 15.56 3.06
N PHE A 47 2.05 14.80 3.59
CA PHE A 47 0.66 14.80 3.12
C PHE A 47 -0.29 15.04 4.28
N TYR A 48 -1.46 15.57 3.97
CA TYR A 48 -2.50 15.76 4.97
C TYR A 48 -3.21 14.44 5.22
N ALA A 49 -3.23 14.00 6.48
CA ALA A 49 -3.97 12.85 6.93
C ALA A 49 -5.09 13.28 7.87
N ALA A 50 -6.34 13.00 7.46
CA ALA A 50 -7.48 13.16 8.34
C ALA A 50 -7.38 12.18 9.51
N GLY A 51 -7.70 12.65 10.71
CA GLY A 51 -7.79 11.86 11.93
C GLY A 51 -9.00 12.28 12.75
N ALA A 52 -9.41 11.44 13.70
CA ALA A 52 -10.51 11.75 14.58
C ALA A 52 -10.14 12.77 15.67
N ILE A 53 -8.85 12.90 15.97
CA ILE A 53 -8.33 13.75 17.05
C ILE A 53 -7.82 15.06 16.47
N GLU A 54 -8.02 16.16 17.18
CA GLU A 54 -7.48 17.47 16.86
C GLU A 54 -6.84 18.12 18.09
N GLU A 55 -5.77 18.87 17.86
CA GLU A 55 -5.03 19.60 18.89
C GLU A 55 -5.56 21.03 19.02
N PHE A 56 -5.74 21.46 20.25
CA PHE A 56 -6.07 22.84 20.59
C PHE A 56 -5.07 23.37 21.61
N ILE A 57 -4.68 24.64 21.45
CA ILE A 57 -3.71 25.28 22.35
C ILE A 57 -4.42 26.32 23.21
N ALA A 58 -4.17 26.26 24.52
CA ALA A 58 -4.52 27.30 25.47
C ALA A 58 -3.26 27.85 26.16
N THR A 59 -3.25 29.13 26.50
CA THR A 59 -2.10 29.82 27.11
C THR A 59 -2.21 30.00 28.63
N THR A 60 -3.36 29.61 29.21
CA THR A 60 -3.61 29.65 30.66
C THR A 60 -4.49 28.46 31.06
N ALA A 61 -4.47 28.11 32.35
CA ALA A 61 -5.31 27.03 32.87
C ALA A 61 -6.82 27.34 32.75
N ASP A 62 -7.22 28.58 33.04
CA ASP A 62 -8.61 29.01 32.87
C ASP A 62 -9.04 29.01 31.39
N GLY A 63 -8.13 29.44 30.50
CA GLY A 63 -8.35 29.38 29.05
C GLY A 63 -8.51 27.95 28.54
N LEU A 64 -7.76 27.00 29.09
CA LEU A 64 -7.91 25.57 28.80
C LEU A 64 -9.32 25.07 29.18
N ILE A 65 -9.77 25.38 30.39
CA ILE A 65 -11.11 24.98 30.86
C ILE A 65 -12.20 25.60 29.97
N GLY A 66 -12.10 26.89 29.67
CA GLY A 66 -13.03 27.59 28.79
C GLY A 66 -13.09 26.97 27.40
N LEU A 67 -11.93 26.67 26.81
CA LEU A 67 -11.82 26.02 25.50
C LEU A 67 -12.48 24.65 25.48
N VAL A 68 -12.23 23.82 26.50
CA VAL A 68 -12.84 22.48 26.58
C VAL A 68 -14.35 22.58 26.73
N LEU A 69 -14.87 23.49 27.55
CA LEU A 69 -16.31 23.69 27.70
C LEU A 69 -16.96 24.17 26.39
N GLU A 70 -16.33 25.12 25.71
CA GLU A 70 -16.79 25.62 24.41
C GLU A 70 -16.84 24.48 23.38
N LYS A 71 -15.74 23.72 23.24
CA LYS A 71 -15.67 22.61 22.28
C LYS A 71 -16.64 21.48 22.63
N THR A 72 -16.81 21.18 23.91
CA THR A 72 -17.81 20.17 24.33
C THR A 72 -19.22 20.61 23.94
N SER A 73 -19.55 21.90 24.04
CA SER A 73 -20.86 22.41 23.59
C SER A 73 -21.04 22.35 22.06
N GLN A 74 -19.94 22.35 21.30
CA GLN A 74 -19.89 22.12 19.85
C GLN A 74 -19.94 20.61 19.48
N GLY A 75 -20.08 19.71 20.45
CA GLY A 75 -20.16 18.26 20.23
C GLY A 75 -18.81 17.54 20.16
N TRP A 76 -17.72 18.20 20.55
CA TRP A 76 -16.42 17.53 20.70
C TRP A 76 -16.43 16.66 21.96
N SER A 77 -15.62 15.61 21.95
CA SER A 77 -15.49 14.69 23.08
C SER A 77 -14.05 14.53 23.53
N LYS A 78 -13.86 14.04 24.75
CA LYS A 78 -12.54 13.77 25.30
C LYS A 78 -11.81 12.72 24.44
N SER A 79 -10.52 12.95 24.15
CA SER A 79 -9.64 11.92 23.59
C SER A 79 -8.88 11.18 24.70
N ASP A 80 -8.32 10.02 24.36
CA ASP A 80 -7.43 9.27 25.26
C ASP A 80 -6.00 9.83 25.28
N VAL A 81 -5.69 10.82 24.43
CA VAL A 81 -4.38 11.47 24.40
C VAL A 81 -4.27 12.43 25.58
N MET A 82 -3.20 12.29 26.36
CA MET A 82 -2.95 13.15 27.51
C MET A 82 -2.73 14.60 27.06
N THR A 83 -3.36 15.54 27.76
CA THR A 83 -3.03 16.95 27.66
C THR A 83 -1.55 17.16 27.96
N GLN A 84 -0.86 17.88 27.09
CA GLN A 84 0.54 18.21 27.27
C GLN A 84 0.69 19.66 27.71
N THR A 85 1.67 19.90 28.58
CA THR A 85 2.07 21.24 28.98
C THR A 85 3.49 21.46 28.51
N PHE A 86 3.73 22.57 27.81
CA PHE A 86 5.05 22.90 27.31
C PHE A 86 5.28 24.41 27.38
N THR A 87 6.54 24.81 27.50
CA THR A 87 6.94 26.21 27.60
C THR A 87 7.96 26.49 26.50
N PRO A 88 7.53 27.05 25.35
CA PRO A 88 8.47 27.41 24.29
C PRO A 88 9.45 28.47 24.77
N ALA A 89 10.65 28.50 24.15
CA ALA A 89 11.64 29.53 24.47
C ALA A 89 11.05 30.93 24.24
N ASN A 90 11.09 31.77 25.29
CA ASN A 90 10.55 33.14 25.30
C ASN A 90 9.01 33.24 25.17
N LEU A 91 8.25 32.17 25.41
CA LEU A 91 6.79 32.23 25.45
C LEU A 91 6.25 31.76 26.82
N PRO A 92 5.06 32.23 27.22
CA PRO A 92 4.35 31.69 28.37
C PRO A 92 4.09 30.18 28.21
N MET A 93 3.89 29.50 29.33
CA MET A 93 3.46 28.10 29.37
C MET A 93 2.17 27.92 28.54
N GLN A 94 2.14 26.87 27.74
CA GLN A 94 1.02 26.49 26.88
C GLN A 94 0.52 25.10 27.25
N PHE A 95 -0.77 24.88 27.01
CA PHE A 95 -1.46 23.61 27.20
C PHE A 95 -1.99 23.14 25.85
N ALA A 96 -1.48 22.02 25.36
CA ALA A 96 -2.04 21.31 24.21
C ALA A 96 -3.08 20.29 24.72
N VAL A 97 -4.34 20.48 24.34
CA VAL A 97 -5.43 19.55 24.62
C VAL A 97 -5.89 18.89 23.33
N TYR A 98 -6.17 17.60 23.43
CA TYR A 98 -6.55 16.77 22.31
C TYR A 98 -8.00 16.35 22.46
N LEU A 99 -8.84 16.73 21.49
CA LEU A 99 -10.27 16.43 21.51
C LEU A 99 -10.63 15.61 20.27
N VAL A 100 -11.62 14.75 20.42
CA VAL A 100 -12.18 13.97 19.32
C VAL A 100 -13.27 14.79 18.65
N LYS A 101 -13.17 14.91 17.32
CA LYS A 101 -14.13 15.60 16.45
C LYS A 101 -15.57 15.11 16.68
N PRO A 102 -16.58 15.98 16.48
CA PRO A 102 -17.98 15.57 16.52
C PRO A 102 -18.30 14.44 15.54
N GLU A 103 -19.25 13.57 15.89
CA GLU A 103 -19.61 12.39 15.09
C GLU A 103 -19.98 12.75 13.64
N ALA A 104 -20.74 13.82 13.44
CA ALA A 104 -21.12 14.27 12.10
C ALA A 104 -19.90 14.63 11.23
N VAL A 105 -18.87 15.26 11.82
CA VAL A 105 -17.63 15.59 11.11
C VAL A 105 -16.85 14.31 10.79
N ARG A 106 -16.74 13.39 11.76
CA ARG A 106 -16.06 12.11 11.56
C ARG A 106 -16.73 11.27 10.48
N ALA A 107 -18.06 11.22 10.46
CA ALA A 107 -18.82 10.46 9.48
C ALA A 107 -18.59 10.95 8.03
N GLU A 108 -18.46 12.27 7.83
CA GLU A 108 -18.11 12.82 6.51
C GLU A 108 -16.66 12.49 6.12
N GLU A 109 -15.69 12.66 7.03
CA GLU A 109 -14.29 12.34 6.75
C GLU A 109 -14.07 10.84 6.49
N LEU A 110 -14.76 9.97 7.23
CA LEU A 110 -14.65 8.52 7.09
C LEU A 110 -15.10 8.03 5.71
N LYS A 111 -16.00 8.73 5.01
CA LYS A 111 -16.37 8.39 3.62
C LYS A 111 -15.16 8.41 2.69
N GLU A 112 -14.34 9.46 2.80
CA GLU A 112 -13.14 9.61 2.00
C GLU A 112 -12.04 8.65 2.45
N VAL A 113 -11.87 8.45 3.77
CA VAL A 113 -10.94 7.44 4.31
C VAL A 113 -11.28 6.03 3.80
N HIS A 114 -12.55 5.64 3.83
CA HIS A 114 -13.02 4.35 3.32
C HIS A 114 -12.80 4.21 1.81
N LYS A 115 -13.06 5.26 1.04
CA LYS A 115 -12.81 5.29 -0.41
C LYS A 115 -11.33 5.11 -0.73
N GLN A 116 -10.44 5.79 0.00
CA GLN A 116 -9.00 5.64 -0.17
C GLN A 116 -8.50 4.25 0.22
N ALA A 117 -9.01 3.69 1.31
CA ALA A 117 -8.68 2.34 1.76
C ALA A 117 -9.09 1.28 0.72
N GLU A 118 -10.32 1.38 0.20
CA GLU A 118 -10.83 0.50 -0.85
C GLU A 118 -10.01 0.62 -2.14
N SER A 119 -9.67 1.84 -2.56
CA SER A 119 -8.79 2.07 -3.72
C SER A 119 -7.41 1.43 -3.55
N LYS A 120 -6.79 1.58 -2.37
CA LYS A 120 -5.50 0.94 -2.05
C LYS A 120 -5.59 -0.59 -2.08
N LEU A 121 -6.68 -1.17 -1.57
CA LEU A 121 -6.92 -2.62 -1.63
C LEU A 121 -6.99 -3.10 -3.08
N HIS A 122 -7.77 -2.41 -3.93
CA HIS A 122 -7.85 -2.75 -5.35
C HIS A 122 -6.51 -2.64 -6.06
N ALA A 123 -5.74 -1.58 -5.80
CA ALA A 123 -4.41 -1.41 -6.36
C ALA A 123 -3.44 -2.52 -5.93
N ALA A 124 -3.45 -2.90 -4.65
CA ALA A 124 -2.61 -3.98 -4.12
C ALA A 124 -2.94 -5.33 -4.78
N VAL A 125 -4.23 -5.67 -4.91
CA VAL A 125 -4.65 -6.92 -5.57
C VAL A 125 -4.31 -6.90 -7.05
N ALA A 126 -4.46 -5.76 -7.74
CA ALA A 126 -4.06 -5.63 -9.13
C ALA A 126 -2.54 -5.84 -9.32
N ALA A 127 -1.72 -5.23 -8.46
CA ALA A 127 -0.27 -5.41 -8.50
C ALA A 127 0.16 -6.86 -8.24
N GLU A 128 -0.49 -7.54 -7.28
CA GLU A 128 -0.20 -8.95 -7.01
C GLU A 128 -0.60 -9.86 -8.19
N ASN A 129 -1.76 -9.61 -8.79
CA ASN A 129 -2.21 -10.35 -9.96
C ASN A 129 -1.27 -10.16 -11.16
N GLU A 130 -0.77 -8.95 -11.40
CA GLU A 130 0.21 -8.69 -12.45
C GLU A 130 1.52 -9.45 -12.21
N ALA A 131 1.98 -9.53 -10.96
CA ALA A 131 3.16 -10.32 -10.59
C ALA A 131 2.95 -11.83 -10.89
N ILE A 132 1.77 -12.38 -10.61
CA ILE A 132 1.42 -13.77 -10.94
C ILE A 132 1.44 -14.00 -12.46
N ILE A 133 0.85 -13.08 -13.24
CA ILE A 133 0.84 -13.15 -14.70
C ILE A 133 2.27 -13.17 -15.24
N ARG A 134 3.11 -12.23 -14.80
CA ARG A 134 4.50 -12.13 -15.24
C ARG A 134 5.31 -13.38 -14.92
N ARG A 135 5.21 -13.90 -13.70
CA ARG A 135 5.88 -15.15 -13.30
C ARG A 135 5.42 -16.34 -14.14
N THR A 136 4.13 -16.45 -14.39
CA THR A 136 3.55 -17.53 -15.21
C THR A 136 4.01 -17.42 -16.66
N PHE A 137 4.07 -16.21 -17.20
CA PHE A 137 4.59 -15.93 -18.55
C PHE A 137 6.05 -16.33 -18.68
N GLU A 138 6.91 -15.90 -17.74
CA GLU A 138 8.35 -16.23 -17.73
C GLU A 138 8.57 -17.75 -17.65
N GLN A 139 7.81 -18.46 -16.82
CA GLN A 139 7.86 -19.93 -16.73
C GLN A 139 7.45 -20.62 -18.03
N ARG A 140 6.37 -20.14 -18.68
CA ARG A 140 5.92 -20.68 -19.98
C ARG A 140 6.94 -20.41 -21.07
N MET A 141 7.49 -19.19 -21.14
CA MET A 141 8.54 -18.83 -22.08
C MET A 141 9.80 -19.67 -21.89
N ALA A 142 10.22 -19.92 -20.65
CA ALA A 142 11.36 -20.80 -20.37
C ALA A 142 11.10 -22.24 -20.83
N THR A 143 9.88 -22.75 -20.61
CA THR A 143 9.47 -24.08 -21.06
C THR A 143 9.46 -24.19 -22.58
N GLU A 144 8.87 -23.21 -23.27
CA GLU A 144 8.82 -23.19 -24.74
C GLU A 144 10.22 -23.01 -25.37
N ARG A 145 11.11 -22.23 -24.76
CA ARG A 145 12.52 -22.15 -25.19
C ARG A 145 13.24 -23.49 -25.07
N ARG A 146 13.02 -24.25 -23.99
CA ARG A 146 13.60 -25.60 -23.84
C ARG A 146 13.10 -26.56 -24.92
N LYS A 147 11.78 -26.60 -25.15
CA LYS A 147 11.19 -27.42 -26.22
C LYS A 147 11.75 -27.08 -27.60
N ARG A 148 11.91 -25.79 -27.91
CA ARG A 148 12.52 -25.36 -29.19
C ARG A 148 13.98 -25.78 -29.31
N ALA A 149 14.77 -25.67 -28.24
CA ALA A 149 16.16 -26.08 -28.23
C ALA A 149 16.30 -27.61 -28.39
N GLU A 150 15.44 -28.39 -27.74
CA GLU A 150 15.38 -29.85 -27.88
C GLU A 150 14.98 -30.25 -29.31
N ALA A 151 13.97 -29.59 -29.89
CA ALA A 151 13.56 -29.84 -31.27
C ALA A 151 14.65 -29.47 -32.29
N ALA A 152 15.39 -28.36 -32.07
CA ALA A 152 16.50 -27.96 -32.92
C ALA A 152 17.64 -28.98 -32.87
N LYS A 153 18.01 -29.47 -31.68
CA LYS A 153 19.01 -30.55 -31.54
C LYS A 153 18.58 -31.83 -32.24
N ALA A 154 17.33 -32.24 -32.07
CA ALA A 154 16.82 -33.45 -32.73
C ALA A 154 16.82 -33.32 -34.26
N ALA A 155 16.56 -32.12 -34.79
CA ALA A 155 16.64 -31.85 -36.22
C ALA A 155 18.10 -31.91 -36.74
N GLU A 156 19.04 -31.32 -36.01
CA GLU A 156 20.47 -31.32 -36.34
C GLU A 156 21.04 -32.76 -36.33
N GLU A 157 20.72 -33.55 -35.30
CA GLU A 157 21.12 -34.97 -35.22
C GLU A 157 20.53 -35.81 -36.38
N ALA A 158 19.29 -35.52 -36.80
CA ALA A 158 18.67 -36.22 -37.93
C ALA A 158 19.33 -35.84 -39.27
N GLU A 159 19.71 -34.58 -39.45
CA GLU A 159 20.41 -34.10 -40.63
C GLU A 159 21.83 -34.69 -40.73
N GLU A 160 22.58 -34.71 -39.63
CA GLU A 160 23.91 -35.36 -39.57
C GLU A 160 23.83 -36.86 -39.90
N GLN A 161 22.82 -37.56 -39.40
CA GLN A 161 22.61 -38.98 -39.70
C GLN A 161 22.25 -39.21 -41.17
N ALA A 162 21.45 -38.35 -41.77
CA ALA A 162 21.10 -38.42 -43.19
C ALA A 162 22.34 -38.21 -44.08
N ILE A 163 23.14 -37.18 -43.80
CA ILE A 163 24.40 -36.89 -44.52
C ILE A 163 25.38 -38.05 -44.35
N MET A 164 25.54 -38.60 -43.14
CA MET A 164 26.41 -39.76 -42.90
C MET A 164 25.95 -41.01 -43.64
N ALA A 165 24.64 -41.22 -43.79
CA ALA A 165 24.10 -42.33 -44.57
C ALA A 165 24.40 -42.14 -46.08
N GLU A 166 24.24 -40.93 -46.61
CA GLU A 166 24.61 -40.60 -48.00
C GLU A 166 26.11 -40.78 -48.26
N VAL A 167 26.96 -40.27 -47.37
CA VAL A 167 28.42 -40.43 -47.47
C VAL A 167 28.83 -41.91 -47.44
N ARG A 168 28.24 -42.72 -46.56
CA ARG A 168 28.50 -44.17 -46.52
C ARG A 168 28.03 -44.88 -47.80
N ALA A 169 26.87 -44.51 -48.32
CA ALA A 169 26.35 -45.07 -49.58
C ALA A 169 27.26 -44.71 -50.77
N ALA A 170 27.73 -43.47 -50.84
CA ALA A 170 28.66 -43.01 -51.88
C ALA A 170 30.03 -43.72 -51.81
N LEU A 171 30.55 -43.96 -50.60
CA LEU A 171 31.83 -44.65 -50.40
C LEU A 171 31.75 -46.17 -50.65
N MET A 172 30.60 -46.80 -50.41
CA MET A 172 30.40 -48.24 -50.69
C MET A 172 29.87 -48.54 -52.09
N GLY A 173 29.33 -47.55 -52.80
CA GLY A 173 28.85 -47.66 -54.19
C GLY A 173 29.91 -47.42 -55.27
N GLY A 174 31.13 -47.04 -54.89
CA GLY A 174 32.26 -46.85 -55.81
C GLY A 174 32.88 -48.18 -56.25
N LYS A 175 32.39 -48.73 -57.38
CA LYS A 175 33.10 -49.70 -58.22
C LYS A 175 33.28 -49.13 -59.62
#